data_AF-A0AAV0C9P9-F1
#
_entry.id   AF-A0AAV0C9P9-F1
#
_cell.length_a   1.000
_cell.length_b   1.000
_cell.length_c   1.000
_cell.angle_alpha   90.00
_cell.angle_beta   90.00
_cell.angle_gamma   90.00
#
_symmetry.space_group_name_H-M   'P 1'
#
loop_
_entity.id
_entity.type
_entity.pdbx_description
1 polymer ?
#
loop_
_entity_poly.entity_id
_entity_poly.type
_entity_poly.pdbx_seq_one_letter_code
_entity_poly.pdbx_strand_id
1 'polypeptide(L)'
;MAGVLVFSFWMVIAFTATTTIAESRPVHLKYVNGSMEKGAVCLDGSPSAYYHDQGFGPGRHNWVIYLQGGGWCTDATECKDRSKSDLGTSNHLEKSITFNSSYLSSNSTDNPEFHSWNRVYIPYCDGSSFTGNVEAVDPVTNVTYRGLRIFKATMDDLLSQGMKDAQDAILSGVSAGGLATMIHCDRFRDLLPMTARVKCLAIASYFVHEVHLNGSKKFEFYFEALVSLHGSSKGLPPQCTSRMSPSLCFFPQYFLPTIETPVFISMSAFDHIQVRLNLFQADEVCLLHDNCTFERLQAMQELRHYVLSELPKGYFFERGIWITSCIAHNIPYYWNQTSYAQVFRDWYINGGSVQLIDEFDIPRNCSLQGIRPNS
;
A
#
# COMPACT_ATOMS: atom_id res chain seq x y z
N MET A 1 -69.76 36.12 33.25
CA MET A 1 -68.45 36.55 32.72
C MET A 1 -67.79 35.33 32.11
N ALA A 2 -67.73 35.27 30.79
CA ALA A 2 -67.20 34.14 30.04
C ALA A 2 -65.66 34.13 30.10
N GLY A 3 -65.08 33.03 30.57
CA GLY A 3 -63.62 32.83 30.61
C GLY A 3 -63.11 32.38 29.25
N VAL A 4 -62.12 33.09 28.71
CA VAL A 4 -61.44 32.77 27.46
C VAL A 4 -60.32 31.76 27.77
N LEU A 5 -60.41 30.56 27.19
CA LEU A 5 -59.35 29.56 27.20
C LEU A 5 -58.32 29.91 26.11
N VAL A 6 -57.10 30.23 26.52
CA VAL A 6 -55.95 30.43 25.63
C VAL A 6 -55.25 29.08 25.47
N PHE A 7 -55.35 28.47 24.28
CA PHE A 7 -54.55 27.30 23.91
C PHE A 7 -53.21 27.77 23.33
N SER A 8 -52.12 27.52 24.04
CA SER A 8 -50.75 27.73 23.58
C SER A 8 -50.32 26.56 22.68
N PHE A 9 -50.19 26.82 21.38
CA PHE A 9 -49.59 25.88 20.43
C PHE A 9 -48.07 25.90 20.56
N TRP A 10 -47.48 24.83 21.07
CA TRP A 10 -46.04 24.59 20.98
C TRP A 10 -45.72 24.01 19.60
N MET A 11 -45.04 24.79 18.75
CA MET A 11 -44.49 24.31 17.49
C MET A 11 -43.25 23.45 17.79
N VAL A 12 -43.38 22.13 17.64
CA VAL A 12 -42.22 21.22 17.64
C VAL A 12 -41.54 21.35 16.27
N ILE A 13 -40.41 22.05 16.22
CA ILE A 13 -39.55 22.08 15.04
C ILE A 13 -38.78 20.76 15.01
N ALA A 14 -39.28 19.81 14.21
CA ALA A 14 -38.53 18.61 13.87
C ALA A 14 -37.40 19.00 12.92
N PHE A 15 -36.15 19.06 13.42
CA PHE A 15 -34.98 19.08 12.56
C PHE A 15 -34.86 17.70 11.91
N THR A 16 -35.36 17.58 10.68
CA THR A 16 -34.98 16.46 9.82
C THR A 16 -33.52 16.68 9.41
N ALA A 17 -32.60 16.01 10.09
CA ALA A 17 -31.24 15.87 9.61
C ALA A 17 -31.31 15.08 8.30
N THR A 18 -31.29 15.79 7.17
CA THR A 18 -31.04 15.18 5.87
C THR A 18 -29.62 14.64 5.91
N THR A 19 -29.49 13.33 6.16
CA THR A 19 -28.26 12.59 5.87
C THR A 19 -28.04 12.68 4.36
N THR A 20 -27.34 13.73 3.93
CA THR A 20 -26.76 13.77 2.60
C THR A 20 -25.75 12.63 2.56
N ILE A 21 -26.07 11.57 1.82
CA ILE A 21 -25.07 10.59 1.44
C ILE A 21 -24.05 11.40 0.65
N ALA A 22 -22.85 11.60 1.22
CA ALA A 22 -21.79 12.31 0.54
C ALA A 22 -21.40 11.45 -0.68
N GLU A 23 -21.88 11.83 -1.86
CA GLU A 23 -21.45 11.19 -3.11
C GLU A 23 -19.92 11.26 -3.19
N SER A 24 -19.32 10.11 -3.47
CA SER A 24 -17.88 9.96 -3.62
C SER A 24 -17.38 10.88 -4.73
N ARG A 25 -16.55 11.86 -4.39
CA ARG A 25 -16.17 12.93 -5.33
C ARG A 25 -15.06 12.44 -6.28
N PRO A 26 -15.15 12.75 -7.59
CA PRO A 26 -14.05 12.51 -8.50
C PRO A 26 -12.81 13.33 -8.09
N VAL A 27 -11.66 12.66 -7.99
CA VAL A 27 -10.35 13.26 -7.73
C VAL A 27 -9.60 13.31 -9.05
N HIS A 28 -9.18 14.51 -9.46
CA HIS A 28 -8.55 14.72 -10.76
C HIS A 28 -7.04 14.42 -10.75
N LEU A 29 -6.55 13.91 -11.88
CA LEU A 29 -5.14 13.65 -12.12
C LEU A 29 -4.36 14.96 -12.11
N LYS A 30 -3.21 14.96 -11.43
CA LYS A 30 -2.23 16.05 -11.42
C LYS A 30 -0.86 15.50 -11.81
N TYR A 31 -0.21 16.14 -12.76
CA TYR A 31 1.18 15.84 -13.08
C TYR A 31 2.10 16.44 -12.03
N VAL A 32 3.16 15.72 -11.68
CA VAL A 32 4.16 16.20 -10.73
C VAL A 32 4.87 17.43 -11.31
N ASN A 33 4.93 18.50 -10.52
CA ASN A 33 5.55 19.74 -10.96
C ASN A 33 7.06 19.54 -11.23
N GLY A 34 7.49 19.91 -12.45
CA GLY A 34 8.86 19.72 -12.91
C GLY A 34 9.26 18.26 -13.11
N SER A 35 8.29 17.35 -13.31
CA SER A 35 8.52 15.92 -13.44
C SER A 35 9.58 15.57 -14.48
N MET A 36 9.46 16.13 -15.69
CA MET A 36 10.37 15.85 -16.81
C MET A 36 11.79 16.35 -16.52
N GLU A 37 11.91 17.57 -15.98
CA GLU A 37 13.18 18.21 -15.64
C GLU A 37 13.93 17.47 -14.54
N LYS A 38 13.19 16.88 -13.58
CA LYS A 38 13.73 16.02 -12.51
C LYS A 38 13.99 14.59 -12.99
N GLY A 39 13.65 14.25 -14.23
CA GLY A 39 13.72 12.88 -14.77
C GLY A 39 12.78 11.89 -14.07
N ALA A 40 11.73 12.40 -13.43
CA ALA A 40 10.72 11.64 -12.71
C ALA A 40 9.63 11.13 -13.66
N VAL A 41 10.02 10.32 -14.64
CA VAL A 41 9.15 9.89 -15.75
C VAL A 41 8.83 8.40 -15.68
N CYS A 42 7.68 8.02 -16.24
CA CYS A 42 7.22 6.63 -16.33
C CYS A 42 8.09 5.79 -17.27
N LEU A 43 7.83 4.48 -17.37
CA LEU A 43 8.57 3.57 -18.25
C LEU A 43 8.63 4.08 -19.71
N ASP A 44 7.55 4.67 -20.23
CA ASP A 44 7.50 5.23 -21.59
C ASP A 44 8.10 6.64 -21.72
N GLY A 45 8.54 7.25 -20.61
CA GLY A 45 9.07 8.62 -20.56
C GLY A 45 8.02 9.70 -20.36
N SER A 46 6.73 9.38 -20.17
CA SER A 46 5.70 10.36 -19.82
C SER A 46 5.90 10.90 -18.40
N PRO A 47 5.42 12.11 -18.08
CA PRO A 47 5.58 12.68 -16.73
C PRO A 47 4.83 11.84 -15.69
N SER A 48 5.43 11.68 -14.51
CA SER A 48 4.72 11.11 -13.37
C SER A 48 3.55 11.98 -12.92
N ALA A 49 2.57 11.33 -12.30
CA ALA A 49 1.36 11.97 -11.86
C ALA A 49 0.87 11.38 -10.53
N TYR A 50 -0.11 12.03 -9.92
CA TYR A 50 -0.83 11.56 -8.75
C TYR A 50 -2.25 12.16 -8.73
N TYR A 51 -3.14 11.57 -7.94
CA TYR A 51 -4.45 12.14 -7.63
C TYR A 51 -4.40 12.68 -6.20
N HIS A 52 -4.92 13.87 -5.96
CA HIS A 52 -4.88 14.50 -4.64
C HIS A 52 -6.23 15.13 -4.30
N ASP A 53 -6.88 14.53 -3.29
CA ASP A 53 -8.07 15.06 -2.63
C ASP A 53 -7.65 15.87 -1.41
N GLN A 54 -7.98 17.16 -1.40
CA GLN A 54 -7.48 18.11 -0.41
C GLN A 54 -8.15 17.89 0.94
N GLY A 55 -7.34 17.92 2.00
CA GLY A 55 -7.82 17.84 3.37
C GLY A 55 -8.60 19.09 3.78
N PHE A 56 -9.49 18.92 4.77
CA PHE A 56 -10.35 20.00 5.25
C PHE A 56 -10.56 19.92 6.76
N GLY A 57 -11.04 21.03 7.33
CA GLY A 57 -11.34 21.10 8.76
C GLY A 57 -10.13 20.70 9.63
N PRO A 58 -10.33 19.85 10.65
CA PRO A 58 -9.25 19.36 11.50
C PRO A 58 -8.17 18.55 10.76
N GLY A 59 -8.51 17.89 9.65
CA GLY A 59 -7.60 17.03 8.89
C GLY A 59 -6.72 17.75 7.86
N ARG A 60 -6.84 19.08 7.70
CA ARG A 60 -6.13 19.85 6.66
C ARG A 60 -4.60 19.78 6.72
N HIS A 61 -4.03 19.46 7.89
CA HIS A 61 -2.57 19.28 8.08
C HIS A 61 -2.17 17.80 8.20
N ASN A 62 -3.08 16.88 7.89
CA ASN A 62 -2.84 15.46 7.99
C ASN A 62 -2.84 14.84 6.59
N TRP A 63 -2.01 13.83 6.38
CA TRP A 63 -1.70 13.32 5.05
C TRP A 63 -1.74 11.80 4.99
N VAL A 64 -2.39 11.24 3.97
CA VAL A 64 -2.29 9.83 3.61
C VAL A 64 -1.78 9.76 2.18
N ILE A 65 -0.60 9.17 2.00
CA ILE A 65 0.02 8.98 0.70
C ILE A 65 -0.03 7.50 0.36
N TYR A 66 -0.76 7.13 -0.70
CA TYR A 66 -0.94 5.76 -1.13
C TYR A 66 -0.15 5.45 -2.40
N LEU A 67 0.68 4.41 -2.35
CA LEU A 67 1.44 3.87 -3.46
C LEU A 67 0.69 2.68 -4.09
N GLN A 68 0.29 2.83 -5.35
CA GLN A 68 -0.30 1.74 -6.13
C GLN A 68 0.70 0.57 -6.26
N GLY A 69 0.18 -0.67 -6.30
CA GLY A 69 0.95 -1.87 -6.64
C GLY A 69 0.76 -2.32 -8.09
N GLY A 70 1.39 -3.42 -8.48
CA GLY A 70 1.17 -3.99 -9.81
C GLY A 70 2.33 -4.83 -10.34
N GLY A 71 2.99 -5.60 -9.47
CA GLY A 71 4.13 -6.44 -9.84
C GLY A 71 5.35 -5.66 -10.33
N TRP A 72 6.18 -6.31 -11.13
CA TRP A 72 7.44 -5.77 -11.65
C TRP A 72 7.65 -6.24 -13.09
N CYS A 73 8.56 -5.61 -13.82
CA CYS A 73 9.07 -6.11 -15.08
C CYS A 73 10.56 -6.42 -14.96
N THR A 74 11.00 -7.54 -15.54
CA THR A 74 12.29 -8.18 -15.25
C THR A 74 13.28 -8.17 -16.41
N ASP A 75 12.80 -7.84 -17.61
CA ASP A 75 13.65 -7.60 -18.76
C ASP A 75 13.14 -6.40 -19.58
N ALA A 76 13.99 -5.87 -20.47
CA ALA A 76 13.67 -4.69 -21.25
C ALA A 76 12.45 -4.89 -22.16
N THR A 77 12.20 -6.11 -22.66
CA THR A 77 11.05 -6.40 -23.53
C THR A 77 9.76 -6.39 -22.72
N GLU A 78 9.75 -7.07 -21.57
CA GLU A 78 8.62 -7.06 -20.63
C GLU A 78 8.31 -5.63 -20.17
N CYS A 79 9.34 -4.84 -19.83
CA CYS A 79 9.16 -3.44 -19.45
C CYS A 79 8.61 -2.58 -20.60
N LYS A 80 9.02 -2.83 -21.85
CA LYS A 80 8.49 -2.16 -23.05
C LYS A 80 7.03 -2.52 -23.31
N ASP A 81 6.64 -3.77 -23.09
CA ASP A 81 5.24 -4.16 -23.23
C ASP A 81 4.39 -3.56 -22.11
N ARG A 82 4.92 -3.54 -20.88
CA ARG A 82 4.31 -2.85 -19.75
C ARG A 82 4.17 -1.34 -19.95
N SER A 83 5.12 -0.69 -20.64
CA SER A 83 5.08 0.75 -20.92
C SER A 83 3.87 1.19 -21.75
N LYS A 84 3.12 0.23 -22.32
CA LYS A 84 1.90 0.45 -23.11
C LYS A 84 0.62 0.39 -22.27
N SER A 85 0.70 0.17 -20.95
CA SER A 85 -0.46 0.17 -20.06
C SER A 85 -0.38 1.29 -19.01
N ASP A 86 -1.46 1.49 -18.27
CA ASP A 86 -1.56 2.33 -17.07
C ASP A 86 -0.48 2.06 -15.99
N LEU A 87 0.20 0.91 -16.06
CA LEU A 87 1.30 0.52 -15.19
C LEU A 87 2.70 0.88 -15.71
N GLY A 88 2.76 1.62 -16.82
CA GLY A 88 4.01 2.05 -17.45
C GLY A 88 3.94 3.37 -18.21
N THR A 89 2.75 3.98 -18.33
CA THR A 89 2.56 5.32 -18.89
C THR A 89 1.48 6.10 -18.13
N SER A 90 1.71 7.40 -17.95
CA SER A 90 0.69 8.33 -17.45
C SER A 90 -0.37 8.65 -18.50
N ASN A 91 -0.11 8.39 -19.78
CA ASN A 91 -1.00 8.73 -20.89
C ASN A 91 -2.28 7.88 -20.90
N HIS A 92 -2.27 6.74 -20.23
CA HIS A 92 -3.41 5.82 -20.10
C HIS A 92 -4.12 5.93 -18.75
N LEU A 93 -3.71 6.88 -17.89
CA LEU A 93 -4.38 7.11 -16.62
C LEU A 93 -5.72 7.82 -16.84
N GLU A 94 -6.71 7.42 -16.05
CA GLU A 94 -8.01 8.09 -16.01
C GLU A 94 -7.85 9.56 -15.60
N LYS A 95 -8.58 10.47 -16.24
CA LYS A 95 -8.50 11.91 -15.92
C LYS A 95 -8.99 12.22 -14.49
N SER A 96 -9.82 11.34 -13.94
CA SER A 96 -10.26 11.38 -12.56
C SER A 96 -10.61 9.98 -12.07
N ILE A 97 -10.36 9.72 -10.80
CA ILE A 97 -10.76 8.49 -10.13
C ILE A 97 -11.54 8.82 -8.86
N THR A 98 -12.28 7.84 -8.37
CA THR A 98 -12.89 7.92 -7.05
C THR A 98 -12.10 7.05 -6.09
N PHE A 99 -11.74 7.59 -4.93
CA PHE A 99 -11.15 6.78 -3.87
C PHE A 99 -12.26 6.00 -3.18
N ASN A 100 -12.45 4.74 -3.58
CA ASN A 100 -13.48 3.89 -3.00
C ASN A 100 -12.95 3.10 -1.79
N SER A 101 -11.66 2.78 -1.75
CA SER A 101 -11.09 1.93 -0.69
C SER A 101 -11.31 2.53 0.70
N SER A 102 -11.86 1.75 1.63
CA SER A 102 -12.25 2.18 2.99
C SER A 102 -11.39 3.30 3.59
N TYR A 103 -10.09 3.10 3.85
CA TYR A 103 -9.27 4.13 4.52
C TYR A 103 -8.83 5.32 3.64
N LEU A 104 -9.07 5.28 2.33
CA LEU A 104 -8.90 6.42 1.41
C LEU A 104 -10.25 7.04 0.99
N SER A 105 -11.38 6.44 1.36
CA SER A 105 -12.69 6.94 0.97
C SER A 105 -12.93 8.35 1.50
N SER A 106 -13.62 9.18 0.71
CA SER A 106 -14.06 10.51 1.16
C SER A 106 -15.31 10.45 2.02
N ASN A 107 -15.98 9.29 2.06
CA ASN A 107 -17.17 9.09 2.86
C ASN A 107 -16.77 8.84 4.32
N SER A 108 -17.23 9.69 5.23
CA SER A 108 -16.97 9.53 6.67
C SER A 108 -17.61 8.28 7.28
N THR A 109 -18.53 7.63 6.57
CA THR A 109 -19.12 6.35 7.00
C THR A 109 -18.16 5.18 6.73
N ASP A 110 -17.47 5.22 5.58
CA ASP A 110 -16.53 4.17 5.14
C ASP A 110 -15.10 4.43 5.64
N ASN A 111 -14.79 5.71 5.88
CA ASN A 111 -13.53 6.25 6.37
C ASN A 111 -13.75 7.27 7.51
N PRO A 112 -14.32 6.86 8.66
CA PRO A 112 -14.55 7.79 9.76
C PRO A 112 -13.28 8.50 10.23
N GLU A 113 -12.12 7.88 10.03
CA GLU A 113 -10.83 8.33 10.52
C GLU A 113 -10.14 9.36 9.62
N PHE A 114 -9.97 9.04 8.34
CA PHE A 114 -9.04 9.75 7.46
C PHE A 114 -9.75 10.52 6.33
N HIS A 115 -11.08 10.52 6.27
CA HIS A 115 -11.82 11.17 5.18
C HIS A 115 -11.51 12.66 5.04
N SER A 116 -11.18 13.34 6.15
CA SER A 116 -10.87 14.78 6.18
C SER A 116 -9.39 15.12 5.95
N TRP A 117 -8.52 14.11 5.82
CA TRP A 117 -7.09 14.30 5.58
C TRP A 117 -6.83 14.63 4.12
N ASN A 118 -5.65 15.19 3.82
CA ASN A 118 -5.14 15.20 2.45
C ASN A 118 -4.90 13.75 2.03
N ARG A 119 -5.60 13.28 1.01
CA ARG A 119 -5.52 11.91 0.52
C ARG A 119 -4.91 11.92 -0.87
N VAL A 120 -3.80 11.21 -1.03
CA VAL A 120 -3.02 11.19 -2.28
C VAL A 120 -2.90 9.76 -2.75
N TYR A 121 -3.22 9.53 -4.03
CA TYR A 121 -3.01 8.26 -4.72
C TYR A 121 -1.93 8.46 -5.77
N ILE A 122 -0.84 7.70 -5.69
CA ILE A 122 0.28 7.75 -6.63
C ILE A 122 0.23 6.50 -7.52
N PRO A 123 -0.13 6.66 -8.81
CA PRO A 123 -0.08 5.58 -9.77
C PRO A 123 1.31 4.98 -9.94
N TYR A 124 1.34 3.68 -10.20
CA TYR A 124 2.58 2.91 -10.28
C TYR A 124 2.98 2.68 -11.74
N CYS A 125 3.88 3.53 -12.24
CA CYS A 125 4.28 3.52 -13.65
C CYS A 125 5.76 3.21 -13.90
N ASP A 126 6.52 2.77 -12.88
CA ASP A 126 7.97 2.53 -13.00
C ASP A 126 8.36 1.04 -13.05
N GLY A 127 7.49 0.13 -12.58
CA GLY A 127 7.77 -1.31 -12.62
C GLY A 127 8.86 -1.81 -11.65
N SER A 128 9.29 -1.00 -10.67
CA SER A 128 10.39 -1.32 -9.75
C SER A 128 10.11 -1.03 -8.26
N SER A 129 8.85 -0.99 -7.83
CA SER A 129 8.48 -0.57 -6.47
C SER A 129 9.09 0.80 -6.09
N PHE A 130 9.10 1.76 -7.02
CA PHE A 130 9.65 3.09 -6.78
C PHE A 130 11.13 3.10 -6.37
N THR A 131 11.94 2.12 -6.79
CA THR A 131 13.36 2.02 -6.39
C THR A 131 14.35 2.30 -7.51
N GLY A 132 13.95 2.13 -8.78
CA GLY A 132 14.82 2.25 -9.94
C GLY A 132 15.39 3.65 -10.16
N ASN A 133 16.63 3.74 -10.63
CA ASN A 133 17.32 5.02 -10.84
C ASN A 133 18.44 4.94 -11.89
N VAL A 134 18.14 4.41 -13.06
CA VAL A 134 19.07 4.43 -14.21
C VAL A 134 19.06 5.83 -14.82
N GLU A 135 20.23 6.36 -15.23
CA GLU A 135 20.33 7.68 -15.89
C GLU A 135 20.05 7.63 -17.40
N ALA A 136 20.50 6.57 -18.06
CA ALA A 136 20.28 6.38 -19.49
C ALA A 136 18.85 5.90 -19.77
N VAL A 137 18.35 6.24 -20.95
CA VAL A 137 17.19 5.55 -21.55
C VAL A 137 17.70 4.25 -22.17
N ASP A 138 16.93 3.17 -22.09
CA ASP A 138 17.31 1.91 -22.72
C ASP A 138 17.43 2.11 -24.25
N PRO A 139 18.60 1.82 -24.85
CA PRO A 139 18.86 2.20 -26.25
C PRO A 139 18.10 1.35 -27.27
N VAL A 140 17.56 0.19 -26.88
CA VAL A 140 16.89 -0.76 -27.78
C VAL A 140 15.38 -0.59 -27.70
N THR A 141 14.87 -0.46 -26.48
CA THR A 141 13.43 -0.45 -26.18
C THR A 141 12.88 0.95 -25.94
N ASN A 142 13.75 1.93 -25.71
CA ASN A 142 13.43 3.33 -25.40
C ASN A 142 12.65 3.50 -24.09
N VAL A 143 12.72 2.54 -23.16
CA VAL A 143 12.11 2.65 -21.83
C VAL A 143 13.04 3.31 -20.82
N THR A 144 12.46 3.86 -19.76
CA THR A 144 13.20 4.49 -18.66
C THR A 144 12.96 3.75 -17.33
N TYR A 145 13.93 3.79 -16.42
CA TYR A 145 13.85 3.12 -15.11
C TYR A 145 14.04 4.13 -13.97
N ARG A 146 12.96 4.82 -13.56
CA ARG A 146 13.04 6.06 -12.76
C ARG A 146 12.21 6.04 -11.46
N GLY A 147 11.85 4.87 -10.94
CA GLY A 147 11.00 4.74 -9.76
C GLY A 147 11.39 5.62 -8.56
N LEU A 148 12.69 5.68 -8.21
CA LEU A 148 13.17 6.52 -7.11
C LEU A 148 13.03 8.02 -7.40
N ARG A 149 13.18 8.44 -8.66
CA ARG A 149 13.00 9.84 -9.06
C ARG A 149 11.53 10.23 -8.99
N ILE A 150 10.65 9.32 -9.43
CA ILE A 150 9.19 9.48 -9.30
C ILE A 150 8.83 9.68 -7.83
N PHE A 151 9.28 8.80 -6.93
CA PHE A 151 9.00 8.94 -5.50
C PHE A 151 9.46 10.29 -4.97
N LYS A 152 10.73 10.66 -5.17
CA LYS A 152 11.30 11.91 -4.66
C LYS A 152 10.58 13.15 -5.20
N ALA A 153 10.39 13.22 -6.52
CA ALA A 153 9.77 14.39 -7.14
C ALA A 153 8.31 14.55 -6.70
N THR A 154 7.57 13.45 -6.54
CA THR A 154 6.20 13.51 -6.01
C THR A 154 6.18 14.01 -4.56
N MET A 155 7.07 13.50 -3.69
CA MET A 155 7.14 13.98 -2.30
C MET A 155 7.51 15.46 -2.23
N ASP A 156 8.50 15.92 -3.02
CA ASP A 156 8.88 17.34 -3.09
C ASP A 156 7.69 18.23 -3.50
N ASP A 157 6.89 17.77 -4.47
CA ASP A 157 5.73 18.51 -4.95
C ASP A 157 4.64 18.58 -3.87
N LEU A 158 4.39 17.49 -3.16
CA LEU A 158 3.44 17.44 -2.03
C LEU A 158 3.91 18.30 -0.83
N LEU A 159 5.22 18.32 -0.54
CA LEU A 159 5.80 19.22 0.46
C LEU A 159 5.51 20.68 0.12
N SER A 160 5.62 21.05 -1.16
CA SER A 160 5.31 22.40 -1.65
C SER A 160 3.82 22.76 -1.51
N GLN A 161 2.95 21.75 -1.53
CA GLN A 161 1.49 21.86 -1.35
C GLN A 161 1.03 21.85 0.12
N GLY A 162 1.97 21.87 1.07
CA GLY A 162 1.69 21.98 2.51
C GLY A 162 2.00 20.74 3.33
N MET A 163 2.48 19.64 2.71
CA MET A 163 2.87 18.44 3.47
C MET A 163 4.07 18.71 4.39
N LYS A 164 4.89 19.73 4.10
CA LYS A 164 5.97 20.18 4.98
C LYS A 164 5.50 20.62 6.37
N ASP A 165 4.22 20.99 6.51
CA ASP A 165 3.59 21.45 7.74
C ASP A 165 2.71 20.35 8.38
N ALA A 166 2.93 19.08 7.99
CA ALA A 166 2.12 17.97 8.46
C ALA A 166 2.22 17.76 9.98
N GLN A 167 1.09 17.47 10.61
CA GLN A 167 1.01 17.04 12.01
C GLN A 167 0.98 15.51 12.10
N ASP A 168 0.24 14.90 11.16
CA ASP A 168 0.10 13.46 11.01
C ASP A 168 0.34 13.07 9.56
N ALA A 169 1.06 11.98 9.34
CA ALA A 169 1.29 11.47 8.00
C ALA A 169 1.37 9.93 7.97
N ILE A 170 0.72 9.36 6.94
CA ILE A 170 0.77 7.93 6.65
C ILE A 170 1.34 7.73 5.25
N LEU A 171 2.39 6.93 5.13
CA LEU A 171 2.76 6.32 3.86
C LEU A 171 2.14 4.93 3.79
N SER A 172 1.29 4.69 2.80
CA SER A 172 0.58 3.43 2.60
C SER A 172 0.84 2.88 1.22
N GLY A 173 0.70 1.57 1.02
CA GLY A 173 0.69 0.98 -0.31
C GLY A 173 0.32 -0.49 -0.30
N VAL A 174 0.00 -1.04 -1.47
CA VAL A 174 -0.33 -2.46 -1.65
C VAL A 174 0.67 -3.17 -2.55
N SER A 175 0.96 -4.46 -2.29
CA SER A 175 1.75 -5.30 -3.18
C SER A 175 3.12 -4.65 -3.46
N ALA A 176 3.50 -4.45 -4.72
CA ALA A 176 4.72 -3.71 -5.08
C ALA A 176 4.81 -2.31 -4.45
N GLY A 177 3.68 -1.59 -4.31
CA GLY A 177 3.61 -0.29 -3.63
C GLY A 177 3.69 -0.41 -2.11
N GLY A 178 3.19 -1.49 -1.52
CA GLY A 178 3.36 -1.79 -0.09
C GLY A 178 4.80 -2.14 0.27
N LEU A 179 5.49 -2.83 -0.64
CA LEU A 179 6.93 -3.07 -0.52
C LEU A 179 7.70 -1.76 -0.60
N ALA A 180 7.35 -0.89 -1.55
CA ALA A 180 7.89 0.47 -1.65
C ALA A 180 7.65 1.27 -0.36
N THR A 181 6.45 1.18 0.23
CA THR A 181 6.13 1.83 1.51
C THR A 181 7.09 1.45 2.62
N MET A 182 7.42 0.15 2.76
CA MET A 182 8.38 -0.30 3.75
C MET A 182 9.80 0.18 3.44
N ILE A 183 10.23 0.10 2.18
CA ILE A 183 11.56 0.53 1.72
C ILE A 183 11.78 2.02 1.95
N HIS A 184 10.76 2.85 1.68
CA HIS A 184 10.84 4.30 1.76
C HIS A 184 10.34 4.87 3.08
N CYS A 185 9.99 4.04 4.07
CA CYS A 185 9.31 4.49 5.28
C CYS A 185 10.10 5.55 6.06
N ASP A 186 11.37 5.26 6.37
CA ASP A 186 12.25 6.24 7.05
C ASP A 186 12.55 7.44 6.16
N ARG A 187 12.76 7.21 4.86
CA ARG A 187 12.95 8.30 3.89
C ARG A 187 11.77 9.26 3.87
N PHE A 188 10.54 8.76 4.01
CA PHE A 188 9.34 9.59 4.09
C PHE A 188 9.25 10.31 5.44
N ARG A 189 9.54 9.61 6.54
CA ARG A 189 9.63 10.22 7.88
C ARG A 189 10.57 11.41 7.88
N ASP A 190 11.76 11.27 7.30
CA ASP A 190 12.82 12.29 7.30
C ASP A 190 12.44 13.58 6.56
N LEU A 191 11.41 13.55 5.69
CA LEU A 191 10.91 14.73 4.98
C LEU A 191 10.04 15.64 5.84
N LEU A 192 9.55 15.14 6.99
CA LEU A 192 8.49 15.78 7.76
C LEU A 192 9.00 16.33 9.10
N PRO A 193 8.29 17.31 9.70
CA PRO A 193 8.71 17.90 10.97
C PRO A 193 9.02 16.87 12.05
N MET A 194 10.00 17.16 12.90
CA MET A 194 10.35 16.27 14.02
C MET A 194 9.17 15.99 14.96
N THR A 195 8.24 16.95 15.06
CA THR A 195 7.01 16.86 15.85
C THR A 195 5.87 16.12 15.16
N ALA A 196 5.98 15.84 13.86
CA ALA A 196 4.94 15.13 13.12
C ALA A 196 4.93 13.66 13.54
N ARG A 197 3.74 13.10 13.76
CA ARG A 197 3.56 11.66 13.91
C ARG A 197 3.51 11.04 12.52
N VAL A 198 4.45 10.13 12.23
CA VAL A 198 4.54 9.47 10.93
C VAL A 198 4.61 7.97 11.14
N LYS A 199 3.76 7.22 10.42
CA LYS A 199 3.75 5.75 10.44
C LYS A 199 3.47 5.21 9.05
N CYS A 200 3.89 3.97 8.78
CA CYS A 200 3.73 3.36 7.46
C CYS A 200 2.77 2.18 7.50
N LEU A 201 2.06 1.97 6.39
CA LEU A 201 1.04 0.93 6.21
C LEU A 201 1.35 0.07 4.98
N ALA A 202 1.86 -1.14 5.22
CA ALA A 202 2.26 -2.06 4.16
C ALA A 202 1.20 -3.15 3.98
N ILE A 203 0.52 -3.16 2.83
CA ILE A 203 -0.58 -4.08 2.53
C ILE A 203 -0.12 -5.12 1.51
N ALA A 204 -0.41 -6.41 1.76
CA ALA A 204 -0.12 -7.54 0.86
C ALA A 204 1.31 -7.53 0.28
N SER A 205 2.31 -7.24 1.12
CA SER A 205 3.66 -6.89 0.64
C SER A 205 4.82 -7.41 1.50
N TYR A 206 4.53 -8.19 2.55
CA TYR A 206 5.55 -8.88 3.34
C TYR A 206 5.99 -10.17 2.61
N PHE A 207 6.67 -10.02 1.48
CA PHE A 207 7.11 -11.17 0.70
C PHE A 207 8.33 -11.83 1.35
N VAL A 208 8.24 -13.11 1.69
CA VAL A 208 9.35 -13.80 2.36
C VAL A 208 10.30 -14.50 1.39
N HIS A 209 11.59 -14.38 1.67
CA HIS A 209 12.66 -15.18 1.07
C HIS A 209 12.71 -16.57 1.69
N GLU A 210 11.85 -17.47 1.23
CA GLU A 210 11.85 -18.85 1.74
C GLU A 210 12.69 -19.75 0.82
N VAL A 211 13.71 -20.42 1.35
CA VAL A 211 14.73 -21.15 0.57
C VAL A 211 14.70 -22.68 0.75
N HIS A 212 13.99 -23.19 1.76
CA HIS A 212 13.97 -24.61 2.11
C HIS A 212 12.84 -25.41 1.44
N LEU A 213 11.68 -24.78 1.22
CA LEU A 213 10.53 -25.38 0.54
C LEU A 213 10.82 -25.57 -0.94
N ASN A 214 10.32 -26.66 -1.53
CA ASN A 214 10.38 -26.83 -2.98
C ASN A 214 9.44 -25.82 -3.67
N GLY A 215 9.88 -25.24 -4.79
CA GLY A 215 9.13 -24.18 -5.45
C GLY A 215 9.89 -23.49 -6.57
N SER A 216 9.23 -22.52 -7.21
CA SER A 216 9.78 -21.76 -8.34
C SER A 216 10.74 -20.64 -7.91
N LYS A 217 10.69 -20.22 -6.64
CA LYS A 217 11.59 -19.20 -6.03
C LYS A 217 11.75 -17.94 -6.89
N LYS A 218 10.68 -17.52 -7.55
CA LYS A 218 10.71 -16.43 -8.54
C LYS A 218 11.03 -15.07 -7.94
N PHE A 219 10.77 -14.84 -6.65
CA PHE A 219 11.12 -13.55 -6.02
C PHE A 219 12.61 -13.22 -6.15
N GLU A 220 13.50 -14.20 -6.03
CA GLU A 220 14.94 -13.98 -6.21
C GLU A 220 15.25 -13.45 -7.60
N PHE A 221 14.67 -14.07 -8.63
CA PHE A 221 14.80 -13.61 -10.02
C PHE A 221 14.25 -12.20 -10.22
N TYR A 222 13.03 -11.92 -9.70
CA TYR A 222 12.43 -10.59 -9.80
C TYR A 222 13.32 -9.53 -9.14
N PHE A 223 13.77 -9.76 -7.91
CA PHE A 223 14.54 -8.77 -7.16
C PHE A 223 15.96 -8.60 -7.68
N GLU A 224 16.58 -9.64 -8.23
CA GLU A 224 17.84 -9.51 -8.97
C GLU A 224 17.67 -8.68 -10.25
N ALA A 225 16.57 -8.86 -10.98
CA ALA A 225 16.25 -8.04 -12.13
C ALA A 225 16.01 -6.57 -11.75
N LEU A 226 15.34 -6.28 -10.63
CA LEU A 226 15.19 -4.90 -10.15
C LEU A 226 16.55 -4.24 -9.88
N VAL A 227 17.51 -4.99 -9.32
CA VAL A 227 18.85 -4.45 -9.09
C VAL A 227 19.60 -4.24 -10.41
N SER A 228 19.66 -5.26 -11.26
CA SER A 228 20.50 -5.27 -12.46
C SER A 228 19.93 -4.44 -13.62
N LEU A 229 18.61 -4.47 -13.84
CA LEU A 229 17.93 -3.73 -14.91
C LEU A 229 17.53 -2.33 -14.47
N HIS A 230 16.85 -2.21 -13.32
CA HIS A 230 16.30 -0.93 -12.86
C HIS A 230 17.29 -0.08 -12.05
N GLY A 231 18.48 -0.61 -11.72
CA GLY A 231 19.48 0.10 -10.94
C GLY A 231 19.02 0.43 -9.52
N SER A 232 18.19 -0.44 -8.93
CA SER A 232 17.44 -0.15 -7.71
C SER A 232 18.28 -0.03 -6.43
N SER A 233 19.57 -0.38 -6.43
CA SER A 233 20.39 -0.41 -5.20
C SER A 233 20.39 0.91 -4.42
N LYS A 234 20.33 2.06 -5.11
CA LYS A 234 20.27 3.39 -4.47
C LYS A 234 18.90 3.72 -3.86
N GLY A 235 17.84 3.02 -4.27
CA GLY A 235 16.50 3.18 -3.74
C GLY A 235 16.30 2.45 -2.42
N LEU A 236 17.05 1.38 -2.18
CA LEU A 236 16.93 0.47 -1.04
C LEU A 236 17.55 1.02 0.26
N PRO A 237 17.20 0.44 1.44
CA PRO A 237 17.78 0.85 2.72
C PRO A 237 19.30 0.62 2.77
N PRO A 238 20.12 1.68 2.98
CA PRO A 238 21.59 1.56 3.00
C PRO A 238 22.13 0.62 4.08
N GLN A 239 21.46 0.53 5.22
CA GLN A 239 21.81 -0.35 6.34
C GLN A 239 21.71 -1.82 5.93
N CYS A 240 20.79 -2.17 5.03
CA CYS A 240 20.68 -3.51 4.48
C CYS A 240 21.73 -3.74 3.38
N THR A 241 21.82 -2.85 2.39
CA THR A 241 22.71 -3.05 1.21
C THR A 241 24.19 -2.98 1.55
N SER A 242 24.56 -2.44 2.72
CA SER A 242 25.94 -2.50 3.25
C SER A 242 26.31 -3.86 3.85
N ARG A 243 25.34 -4.73 4.12
CA ARG A 243 25.55 -6.03 4.81
C ARG A 243 25.32 -7.23 3.91
N MET A 244 24.54 -7.08 2.84
CA MET A 244 24.18 -8.17 1.93
C MET A 244 23.97 -7.66 0.51
N SER A 245 23.74 -8.58 -0.45
CA SER A 245 23.45 -8.20 -1.83
C SER A 245 22.20 -7.32 -1.89
N PRO A 246 22.16 -6.30 -2.77
CA PRO A 246 21.00 -5.43 -2.87
C PRO A 246 19.70 -6.16 -3.19
N SER A 247 19.73 -7.27 -3.93
CA SER A 247 18.53 -8.04 -4.29
C SER A 247 17.87 -8.66 -3.06
N LEU A 248 18.65 -9.07 -2.06
CA LEU A 248 18.10 -9.54 -0.79
C LEU A 248 17.39 -8.42 -0.02
N CYS A 249 17.80 -7.16 -0.18
CA CYS A 249 17.18 -6.02 0.51
C CYS A 249 15.80 -5.61 -0.02
N PHE A 250 15.21 -6.38 -0.93
CA PHE A 250 13.78 -6.30 -1.26
C PHE A 250 12.92 -7.22 -0.39
N PHE A 251 13.50 -8.20 0.31
CA PHE A 251 12.77 -9.06 1.22
C PHE A 251 12.64 -8.39 2.60
N PRO A 252 11.41 -8.10 3.07
CA PRO A 252 11.21 -7.32 4.29
C PRO A 252 11.86 -7.88 5.54
N GLN A 253 12.04 -9.20 5.65
CA GLN A 253 12.73 -9.81 6.79
C GLN A 253 14.17 -9.30 6.99
N TYR A 254 14.84 -8.83 5.93
CA TYR A 254 16.23 -8.42 6.00
C TYR A 254 16.43 -6.93 6.28
N PHE A 255 15.47 -6.08 5.92
CA PHE A 255 15.61 -4.63 6.10
C PHE A 255 14.66 -4.03 7.14
N LEU A 256 13.47 -4.61 7.37
CA LEU A 256 12.53 -4.08 8.38
C LEU A 256 13.09 -4.02 9.80
N PRO A 257 13.99 -4.92 10.26
CA PRO A 257 14.64 -4.78 11.55
C PRO A 257 15.48 -3.50 11.69
N THR A 258 15.86 -2.86 10.59
CA THR A 258 16.61 -1.59 10.59
C THR A 258 15.74 -0.37 10.35
N ILE A 259 14.44 -0.54 10.03
CA ILE A 259 13.52 0.58 9.83
C ILE A 259 13.10 1.13 11.19
N GLU A 260 13.31 2.42 11.44
CA GLU A 260 13.02 3.03 12.75
C GLU A 260 11.55 3.45 12.85
N THR A 261 11.00 3.99 11.75
CA THR A 261 9.63 4.46 11.69
C THR A 261 8.65 3.30 11.91
N PRO A 262 7.58 3.49 12.71
CA PRO A 262 6.57 2.45 12.95
C PRO A 262 5.93 1.96 11.65
N VAL A 263 5.89 0.64 11.46
CA VAL A 263 5.27 -0.01 10.30
C VAL A 263 4.15 -0.94 10.77
N PHE A 264 2.99 -0.81 10.14
CA PHE A 264 1.90 -1.76 10.24
C PHE A 264 1.89 -2.64 8.99
N ILE A 265 1.98 -3.96 9.20
CA ILE A 265 1.98 -4.98 8.15
C ILE A 265 0.60 -5.62 8.12
N SER A 266 -0.02 -5.60 6.94
CA SER A 266 -1.28 -6.27 6.68
C SER A 266 -1.12 -7.25 5.54
N MET A 267 -1.38 -8.53 5.79
CA MET A 267 -1.16 -9.55 4.78
C MET A 267 -2.08 -10.75 4.99
N SER A 268 -2.31 -11.52 3.93
CA SER A 268 -2.75 -12.90 4.08
C SER A 268 -1.54 -13.83 4.17
N ALA A 269 -1.59 -14.77 5.11
CA ALA A 269 -0.63 -15.87 5.14
C ALA A 269 -0.77 -16.82 3.92
N PHE A 270 -1.90 -16.78 3.23
CA PHE A 270 -2.18 -17.49 1.98
C PHE A 270 -2.35 -16.49 0.82
N ASP A 271 -1.51 -15.45 0.80
CA ASP A 271 -1.46 -14.52 -0.31
C ASP A 271 -1.12 -15.27 -1.61
N HIS A 272 -1.99 -15.18 -2.61
CA HIS A 272 -1.87 -16.04 -3.77
C HIS A 272 -0.65 -15.68 -4.65
N ILE A 273 -0.16 -14.44 -4.57
CA ILE A 273 1.10 -14.03 -5.22
C ILE A 273 2.30 -14.57 -4.46
N GLN A 274 2.30 -14.50 -3.13
CA GLN A 274 3.30 -15.14 -2.28
C GLN A 274 3.41 -16.65 -2.58
N VAL A 275 2.27 -17.34 -2.68
CA VAL A 275 2.19 -18.77 -3.03
C VAL A 275 2.74 -19.02 -4.43
N ARG A 276 2.27 -18.28 -5.45
CA ARG A 276 2.73 -18.42 -6.84
C ARG A 276 4.23 -18.29 -7.00
N LEU A 277 4.82 -17.30 -6.33
CA LEU A 277 6.21 -16.90 -6.54
C LEU A 277 7.21 -17.62 -5.64
N ASN A 278 6.80 -18.16 -4.48
CA ASN A 278 7.65 -19.05 -3.69
C ASN A 278 7.49 -20.52 -4.07
N LEU A 279 6.26 -21.00 -4.21
CA LEU A 279 5.93 -22.37 -4.63
C LEU A 279 5.77 -22.39 -6.16
N PHE A 280 4.75 -23.06 -6.70
CA PHE A 280 4.49 -23.15 -8.13
C PHE A 280 3.21 -22.42 -8.55
N GLN A 281 3.11 -22.06 -9.83
CA GLN A 281 1.89 -21.49 -10.40
C GLN A 281 0.68 -22.43 -10.21
N ALA A 282 0.89 -23.74 -10.29
CA ALA A 282 -0.18 -24.70 -10.07
C ALA A 282 -0.69 -24.70 -8.61
N ASP A 283 0.10 -24.23 -7.63
CA ASP A 283 -0.33 -24.08 -6.24
C ASP A 283 -1.26 -22.88 -6.10
N GLU A 284 -0.93 -21.75 -6.71
CA GLU A 284 -1.85 -20.61 -6.83
C GLU A 284 -3.17 -21.02 -7.52
N VAL A 285 -3.09 -21.73 -8.64
CA VAL A 285 -4.28 -22.16 -9.38
C VAL A 285 -5.17 -23.03 -8.49
N CYS A 286 -4.63 -24.04 -7.81
CA CYS A 286 -5.47 -24.88 -6.97
C CYS A 286 -6.03 -24.15 -5.76
N LEU A 287 -5.26 -23.22 -5.19
CA LEU A 287 -5.65 -22.39 -4.06
C LEU A 287 -6.88 -21.54 -4.42
N LEU A 288 -6.87 -20.91 -5.60
CA LEU A 288 -7.97 -20.07 -6.07
C LEU A 288 -9.23 -20.88 -6.47
N HIS A 289 -9.08 -22.14 -6.85
CA HIS A 289 -10.19 -23.02 -7.26
C HIS A 289 -10.67 -23.98 -6.17
N ASP A 290 -10.09 -23.91 -4.97
CA ASP A 290 -10.41 -24.78 -3.82
C ASP A 290 -10.35 -26.28 -4.16
N ASN A 291 -9.32 -26.70 -4.89
CA ASN A 291 -9.16 -28.07 -5.38
C ASN A 291 -7.72 -28.63 -5.23
N CYS A 292 -6.99 -28.13 -4.24
CA CYS A 292 -5.61 -28.57 -3.98
C CYS A 292 -5.54 -30.03 -3.51
N THR A 293 -4.45 -30.72 -3.90
CA THR A 293 -4.09 -32.00 -3.29
C THR A 293 -3.58 -31.77 -1.87
N PHE A 294 -3.54 -32.84 -1.08
CA PHE A 294 -3.03 -32.79 0.29
C PHE A 294 -1.60 -32.23 0.36
N GLU A 295 -0.72 -32.68 -0.54
CA GLU A 295 0.69 -32.27 -0.56
C GLU A 295 0.84 -30.77 -0.88
N ARG A 296 -0.01 -30.24 -1.79
CA ARG A 296 -0.01 -28.81 -2.12
C ARG A 296 -0.50 -27.96 -0.96
N LEU A 297 -1.57 -28.40 -0.29
CA LEU A 297 -2.03 -27.74 0.92
C LEU A 297 -0.95 -27.74 1.99
N GLN A 298 -0.31 -28.89 2.24
CA GLN A 298 0.78 -28.99 3.20
C GLN A 298 1.91 -28.00 2.90
N ALA A 299 2.35 -27.88 1.64
CA ALA A 299 3.37 -26.91 1.26
C ALA A 299 2.95 -25.45 1.53
N MET A 300 1.67 -25.12 1.35
CA MET A 300 1.14 -23.78 1.69
C MET A 300 1.08 -23.54 3.20
N GLN A 301 0.77 -24.56 3.99
CA GLN A 301 0.81 -24.48 5.46
C GLN A 301 2.23 -24.25 5.96
N GLU A 302 3.20 -24.98 5.40
CA GLU A 302 4.62 -24.79 5.70
C GLU A 302 5.09 -23.38 5.31
N LEU A 303 4.67 -22.88 4.13
CA LEU A 303 4.98 -21.51 3.71
C LEU A 303 4.38 -20.48 4.67
N ARG A 304 3.14 -20.70 5.12
CA ARG A 304 2.50 -19.86 6.13
C ARG A 304 3.28 -19.86 7.44
N HIS A 305 3.68 -21.02 7.95
CA HIS A 305 4.50 -21.08 9.17
C HIS A 305 5.81 -20.30 9.00
N TYR A 306 6.43 -20.41 7.82
CA TYR A 306 7.61 -19.62 7.50
C TYR A 306 7.33 -18.11 7.52
N VAL A 307 6.26 -17.65 6.84
CA VAL A 307 5.82 -16.24 6.87
C VAL A 307 5.67 -15.75 8.30
N LEU A 308 4.92 -16.49 9.14
CA LEU A 308 4.71 -16.12 10.54
C LEU A 308 6.00 -16.10 11.36
N SER A 309 6.93 -16.99 11.06
CA SER A 309 8.21 -17.09 11.76
C SER A 309 9.16 -15.93 11.42
N GLU A 310 9.01 -15.30 10.25
CA GLU A 310 9.84 -14.19 9.78
C GLU A 310 9.26 -12.82 10.15
N LEU A 311 7.98 -12.73 10.53
CA LEU A 311 7.37 -11.47 10.97
C LEU A 311 8.20 -10.80 12.07
N PRO A 312 8.26 -9.45 12.11
CA PRO A 312 9.03 -8.73 13.12
C PRO A 312 8.69 -9.17 14.54
N LYS A 313 9.65 -9.79 15.22
CA LYS A 313 9.54 -10.24 16.61
C LYS A 313 10.05 -9.14 17.53
N GLY A 314 9.20 -8.68 18.44
CA GLY A 314 9.63 -7.83 19.55
C GLY A 314 8.82 -6.54 19.68
N TYR A 315 8.46 -6.27 20.93
CA TYR A 315 7.76 -5.08 21.39
C TYR A 315 8.60 -3.79 21.33
N PHE A 316 9.87 -3.88 20.94
CA PHE A 316 10.85 -2.78 20.98
C PHE A 316 10.62 -1.72 19.89
N PHE A 317 9.94 -2.09 18.81
CA PHE A 317 9.54 -1.16 17.77
C PHE A 317 8.01 -1.19 17.72
N GLU A 318 7.35 -0.03 17.71
CA GLU A 318 5.90 0.04 17.53
C GLU A 318 5.55 -0.62 16.19
N ARG A 319 5.18 -1.90 16.20
CA ARG A 319 4.83 -2.67 15.01
C ARG A 319 3.38 -3.09 15.10
N GLY A 320 2.66 -2.88 14.01
CA GLY A 320 1.33 -3.42 13.82
C GLY A 320 1.38 -4.61 12.89
N ILE A 321 0.67 -5.68 13.23
CA ILE A 321 0.60 -6.90 12.44
C ILE A 321 -0.86 -7.33 12.37
N TRP A 322 -1.36 -7.47 11.15
CA TRP A 322 -2.66 -8.04 10.82
C TRP A 322 -2.47 -9.13 9.78
N ILE A 323 -2.56 -10.39 10.21
CA ILE A 323 -2.41 -11.55 9.33
C ILE A 323 -3.71 -12.34 9.32
N THR A 324 -4.25 -12.55 8.12
CA THR A 324 -5.44 -13.39 7.91
C THR A 324 -5.06 -14.74 7.29
N SER A 325 -5.94 -15.73 7.39
CA SER A 325 -5.86 -16.97 6.62
C SER A 325 -6.72 -16.95 5.36
N CYS A 326 -7.13 -15.76 4.90
CA CYS A 326 -7.99 -15.58 3.74
C CYS A 326 -7.20 -15.69 2.44
N ILE A 327 -7.66 -16.42 1.43
CA ILE A 327 -7.04 -16.37 0.11
C ILE A 327 -7.22 -14.95 -0.46
N ALA A 328 -6.13 -14.21 -0.67
CA ALA A 328 -6.17 -12.76 -0.93
C ALA A 328 -4.94 -12.24 -1.67
N HIS A 329 -5.04 -11.07 -2.29
CA HIS A 329 -3.92 -10.21 -2.66
C HIS A 329 -4.36 -8.73 -2.76
N ASN A 330 -4.92 -8.19 -1.67
CA ASN A 330 -5.23 -6.76 -1.48
C ASN A 330 -5.67 -6.50 -0.01
N ILE A 331 -6.16 -5.27 0.28
CA ILE A 331 -6.67 -4.79 1.58
C ILE A 331 -7.44 -5.89 2.32
N PRO A 332 -7.13 -6.12 3.61
CA PRO A 332 -7.69 -7.23 4.34
C PRO A 332 -9.19 -7.07 4.61
N TYR A 333 -9.85 -8.20 4.37
CA TYR A 333 -11.07 -8.73 4.93
C TYR A 333 -11.32 -8.36 6.42
N TYR A 334 -12.57 -8.05 6.79
CA TYR A 334 -13.02 -7.91 8.19
C TYR A 334 -12.73 -9.18 9.01
N TRP A 335 -12.49 -9.03 10.31
CA TRP A 335 -12.50 -10.17 11.22
C TRP A 335 -13.35 -9.84 12.46
N ASN A 336 -14.38 -10.66 12.70
CA ASN A 336 -15.17 -10.65 13.94
C ASN A 336 -15.74 -9.24 14.25
N GLN A 337 -16.34 -8.61 13.24
CA GLN A 337 -16.91 -7.25 13.27
C GLN A 337 -15.90 -6.10 13.44
N THR A 338 -14.60 -6.38 13.58
CA THR A 338 -13.55 -5.35 13.62
C THR A 338 -12.91 -5.21 12.24
N SER A 339 -12.83 -3.97 11.73
CA SER A 339 -12.13 -3.71 10.47
C SER A 339 -10.64 -3.54 10.72
N TYR A 340 -9.82 -3.94 9.75
CA TYR A 340 -8.40 -3.63 9.74
C TYR A 340 -8.14 -2.12 9.85
N ALA A 341 -8.96 -1.28 9.20
CA ALA A 341 -8.85 0.17 9.27
C ALA A 341 -9.00 0.68 10.71
N GLN A 342 -9.93 0.09 11.48
CA GLN A 342 -10.12 0.40 12.89
C GLN A 342 -8.89 0.02 13.73
N VAL A 343 -8.34 -1.18 13.53
CA VAL A 343 -7.15 -1.61 14.28
C VAL A 343 -5.93 -0.80 13.91
N PHE A 344 -5.74 -0.53 12.63
CA PHE A 344 -4.67 0.35 12.17
C PHE A 344 -4.79 1.74 12.79
N ARG A 345 -6.00 2.33 12.84
CA ARG A 345 -6.24 3.61 13.52
C ARG A 345 -5.85 3.55 14.99
N ASP A 346 -6.35 2.56 15.73
CA ASP A 346 -6.09 2.46 17.16
C ASP A 346 -4.59 2.34 17.44
N TRP A 347 -3.89 1.54 16.66
CA TRP A 347 -2.43 1.46 16.71
C TRP A 347 -1.74 2.77 16.28
N TYR A 348 -2.26 3.44 15.25
CA TYR A 348 -1.71 4.69 14.76
C TYR A 348 -1.75 5.76 15.85
N ILE A 349 -2.91 5.91 16.51
CA ILE A 349 -3.16 6.91 17.53
C ILE A 349 -2.47 6.57 18.85
N ASN A 350 -2.69 5.36 19.36
CA ASN A 350 -2.29 4.98 20.72
C ASN A 350 -0.83 4.54 20.81
N GLY A 351 -0.20 4.20 19.68
CA GLY A 351 1.15 3.65 19.66
C GLY A 351 1.22 2.21 20.16
N GLY A 352 2.43 1.79 20.52
CA GLY A 352 2.70 0.43 20.97
C GLY A 352 2.69 -0.62 19.85
N SER A 353 2.63 -1.89 20.26
CA SER A 353 2.60 -3.04 19.35
C SER A 353 1.23 -3.70 19.33
N VAL A 354 0.74 -4.07 18.15
CA VAL A 354 -0.48 -4.86 17.99
C VAL A 354 -0.21 -6.04 17.07
N GLN A 355 -0.66 -7.23 17.47
CA GLN A 355 -0.57 -8.45 16.67
C GLN A 355 -1.94 -9.13 16.66
N LEU A 356 -2.55 -9.20 15.49
CA LEU A 356 -3.75 -9.97 15.21
C LEU A 356 -3.41 -10.95 14.09
N ILE A 357 -3.25 -12.21 14.45
CA ILE A 357 -2.85 -13.29 13.55
C ILE A 357 -3.91 -14.37 13.61
N ASP A 358 -4.46 -14.70 12.46
CA ASP A 358 -5.42 -15.78 12.29
C ASP A 358 -4.82 -17.12 12.70
N GLU A 359 -5.53 -17.88 13.52
CA GLU A 359 -5.06 -19.18 14.01
C GLU A 359 -5.38 -20.30 13.02
N PHE A 360 -6.30 -20.08 12.07
CA PHE A 360 -6.64 -21.08 11.08
C PHE A 360 -5.43 -21.40 10.21
N ASP A 361 -5.01 -22.65 10.26
CA ASP A 361 -3.83 -23.10 9.54
C ASP A 361 -4.14 -23.64 8.15
N ILE A 362 -5.30 -23.31 7.59
CA ILE A 362 -5.73 -23.68 6.25
C ILE A 362 -6.24 -22.44 5.51
N PRO A 363 -6.10 -22.39 4.18
CA PRO A 363 -6.62 -21.27 3.39
C PRO A 363 -8.14 -21.22 3.44
N ARG A 364 -8.71 -20.02 3.49
CA ARG A 364 -10.17 -19.80 3.57
C ARG A 364 -10.65 -18.83 2.49
N ASN A 365 -11.78 -19.14 1.88
CA ASN A 365 -12.49 -18.18 1.04
C ASN A 365 -13.35 -17.24 1.90
N CYS A 366 -12.72 -16.19 2.41
CA CYS A 366 -13.38 -15.22 3.29
C CYS A 366 -14.49 -14.43 2.59
N SER A 367 -14.41 -14.25 1.27
CA SER A 367 -15.44 -13.58 0.46
C SER A 367 -16.80 -14.29 0.54
N LEU A 368 -16.81 -15.62 0.62
CA LEU A 368 -18.03 -16.44 0.76
C LEU A 368 -18.58 -16.45 2.19
N GLN A 369 -17.78 -16.05 3.18
CA GLN A 369 -18.16 -16.01 4.60
C GLN A 369 -18.77 -14.66 5.03
N GLY A 370 -19.20 -13.85 4.05
CA GLY A 370 -19.75 -12.51 4.30
C GLY A 370 -18.68 -11.46 4.62
N ILE A 371 -17.41 -11.84 4.57
CA ILE A 371 -16.29 -10.94 4.76
C ILE A 371 -15.97 -10.32 3.40
N ARG A 372 -16.58 -9.18 3.10
CA ARG A 372 -16.34 -8.46 1.84
C ARG A 372 -15.14 -7.52 2.03
N PRO A 373 -14.22 -7.42 1.05
CA PRO A 373 -13.42 -6.22 0.94
C PRO A 373 -14.43 -5.10 0.70
N ASN A 374 -14.65 -4.21 1.66
CA ASN A 374 -15.42 -3.01 1.34
C ASN A 374 -14.61 -2.24 0.30
N SER A 375 -15.17 -2.25 -0.92
CA SER A 375 -14.72 -1.60 -2.13
C SER A 375 -14.40 -0.13 -1.90
#